data_AF-A0AA96F269-F1
#
_entry.id   AF-A0AA96F269-F1
#
_cell.length_a   1.000
_cell.length_b   1.000
_cell.length_c   1.000
_cell.angle_alpha   90.00
_cell.angle_beta   90.00
_cell.angle_gamma   90.00
#
_symmetry.space_group_name_H-M   'P 1'
#
loop_
_entity.id
_entity.type
_entity.pdbx_description
1 polymer ?
#
loop_
_entity_poly.entity_id
_entity_poly.type
_entity_poly.pdbx_seq_one_letter_code
_entity_poly.pdbx_strand_id
1 'polypeptide(L)'
;MEKKIFNQISIAYQNLSNRFQNYNRQYIDLYYVYPNNLMIFEGEKLEFLLKFSEIPFGGFFKDTHKNQFYNQNYFNGNCVINEENTIKIHYDFSLILFFYLVNSLKDDLNTFLEILESEEFKQTFNVYIKIDENSLSYHTAANEKIWEYFKSKIDTIGYINHIICVITTDIVYINIDSYVEINKNVIRSILKQLDDVYNFDGFEIK
;
A
#
# COMPACT_ATOMS: atom_id res chain seq x y z
N MET A 1 7.13 -0.30 12.32
CA MET A 1 5.69 -0.17 12.60
C MET A 1 5.22 -1.31 13.51
N GLU A 2 4.32 -1.05 14.47
CA GLU A 2 3.73 -2.09 15.31
C GLU A 2 2.71 -2.95 14.53
N LYS A 3 2.71 -4.27 14.78
CA LYS A 3 1.85 -5.24 14.08
C LYS A 3 0.36 -4.88 14.10
N LYS A 4 -0.13 -4.39 15.24
CA LYS A 4 -1.54 -4.02 15.40
C LYS A 4 -1.93 -2.88 14.45
N ILE A 5 -1.10 -1.83 14.39
CA ILE A 5 -1.30 -0.67 13.51
C ILE A 5 -1.22 -1.10 12.04
N PHE A 6 -0.24 -1.91 11.66
CA PHE A 6 -0.12 -2.45 10.30
C PHE A 6 -1.38 -3.20 9.88
N ASN A 7 -1.90 -4.06 10.76
CA ASN A 7 -3.11 -4.84 10.47
C ASN A 7 -4.34 -3.95 10.32
N GLN A 8 -4.52 -2.94 11.19
CA GLN A 8 -5.65 -2.02 11.08
C GLN A 8 -5.65 -1.24 9.75
N ILE A 9 -4.50 -0.68 9.38
CA ILE A 9 -4.37 0.09 8.12
C ILE A 9 -4.55 -0.84 6.91
N SER A 10 -3.92 -2.02 6.90
CA SER A 10 -4.01 -2.94 5.77
C SER A 10 -5.41 -3.53 5.58
N ILE A 11 -6.15 -3.80 6.66
CA ILE A 11 -7.55 -4.23 6.58
C ILE A 11 -8.43 -3.09 6.04
N ALA A 12 -8.23 -1.86 6.52
CA ALA A 12 -8.97 -0.70 6.02
C ALA A 12 -8.71 -0.46 4.52
N TYR A 13 -7.46 -0.54 4.08
CA TYR A 13 -7.10 -0.51 2.66
C TYR A 13 -7.85 -1.58 1.84
N GLN A 14 -7.81 -2.84 2.30
CA GLN A 14 -8.41 -3.96 1.57
C GLN A 14 -9.93 -3.79 1.43
N ASN A 15 -10.60 -3.33 2.50
CA ASN A 15 -12.05 -3.10 2.49
C ASN A 15 -12.45 -1.93 1.58
N LEU A 16 -11.62 -0.89 1.48
CA LEU A 16 -11.94 0.33 0.73
C LEU A 16 -11.48 0.30 -0.74
N SER A 17 -10.43 -0.47 -1.07
CA SER A 17 -9.84 -0.51 -2.43
C SER A 17 -10.69 -1.26 -3.45
N ASN A 18 -11.79 -1.90 -3.05
CA ASN A 18 -12.67 -2.72 -3.89
C ASN A 18 -12.01 -3.88 -4.63
N ARG A 19 -10.73 -4.15 -4.34
CA ARG A 19 -9.99 -5.27 -4.92
C ARG A 19 -10.49 -6.61 -4.41
N PHE A 20 -11.05 -6.64 -3.21
CA PHE A 20 -11.42 -7.89 -2.53
C PHE A 20 -12.92 -8.04 -2.31
N GLN A 21 -13.63 -6.93 -2.07
CA GLN A 21 -15.07 -6.93 -1.84
C GLN A 21 -15.69 -5.66 -2.43
N ASN A 22 -16.84 -5.79 -3.09
CA ASN A 22 -17.57 -4.67 -3.66
C ASN A 22 -18.84 -4.42 -2.85
N TYR A 23 -18.79 -3.41 -1.97
CA TYR A 23 -19.95 -3.00 -1.18
C TYR A 23 -20.84 -2.03 -1.97
N ASN A 24 -22.15 -2.10 -1.75
CA ASN A 24 -23.08 -1.13 -2.30
C ASN A 24 -22.76 0.26 -1.76
N ARG A 25 -22.51 1.20 -2.67
CA ARG A 25 -22.13 2.58 -2.36
C ARG A 25 -22.57 3.52 -3.48
N GLN A 26 -22.66 4.80 -3.16
CA GLN A 26 -22.87 5.86 -4.13
C GLN A 26 -21.60 6.70 -4.27
N TYR A 27 -21.38 7.31 -5.44
CA TYR A 27 -20.33 8.30 -5.63
C TYR A 27 -20.98 9.68 -5.67
N ILE A 28 -20.64 10.55 -4.71
CA ILE A 28 -21.18 11.90 -4.56
C ILE A 28 -20.04 12.84 -4.19
N ASP A 29 -19.80 13.86 -5.01
CA ASP A 29 -18.86 14.95 -4.74
C ASP A 29 -17.48 14.51 -4.24
N LEU A 30 -16.86 13.53 -4.92
CA LEU A 30 -15.55 12.93 -4.57
C LEU A 30 -15.56 11.96 -3.38
N TYR A 31 -16.73 11.59 -2.87
CA TYR A 31 -16.86 10.60 -1.81
C TYR A 31 -17.57 9.36 -2.30
N TYR A 32 -17.09 8.22 -1.80
CA TYR A 32 -17.89 7.03 -1.72
C TYR A 32 -18.75 7.07 -0.45
N VAL A 33 -20.06 7.06 -0.65
CA VAL A 33 -21.07 7.12 0.41
C VAL A 33 -21.61 5.72 0.65
N TYR A 34 -21.45 5.26 1.89
CA TYR A 34 -21.86 3.94 2.31
C TYR A 34 -22.93 4.03 3.40
N PRO A 35 -23.88 3.08 3.48
CA PRO A 35 -24.67 2.87 4.68
C PRO A 35 -23.75 2.57 5.88
N ASN A 36 -24.03 3.16 7.04
CA ASN A 36 -23.19 2.97 8.23
C ASN A 36 -23.36 1.60 8.92
N ASN A 37 -24.35 0.81 8.51
CA ASN A 37 -24.63 -0.54 9.04
C ASN A 37 -23.86 -1.66 8.33
N LEU A 38 -22.90 -1.34 7.45
CA LEU A 38 -22.07 -2.36 6.81
C LEU A 38 -21.04 -2.93 7.78
N MET A 39 -20.72 -4.22 7.62
CA MET A 39 -19.72 -4.95 8.44
C MET A 39 -18.31 -4.33 8.45
N ILE A 40 -17.98 -3.49 7.46
CA ILE A 40 -16.71 -2.74 7.43
C ILE A 40 -16.67 -1.58 8.42
N PHE A 41 -17.83 -1.19 8.96
CA PHE A 41 -18.02 -0.09 9.91
C PHE A 41 -18.51 -0.59 11.28
N GLU A 42 -18.16 -1.82 11.66
CA GLU A 42 -18.46 -2.36 12.98
C GLU A 42 -17.26 -2.27 13.92
N GLY A 43 -17.51 -1.88 15.18
CA GLY A 43 -16.54 -1.91 16.28
C GLY A 43 -15.25 -1.16 15.98
N GLU A 44 -14.11 -1.81 16.25
CA GLU A 44 -12.77 -1.22 16.11
C GLU A 44 -12.46 -0.72 14.69
N LYS A 45 -13.11 -1.25 13.64
CA LYS A 45 -12.89 -0.81 12.26
C LYS A 45 -13.46 0.59 12.03
N LEU A 46 -14.65 0.85 12.56
CA LEU A 46 -15.25 2.18 12.49
C LEU A 46 -14.45 3.16 13.35
N GLU A 47 -14.12 2.78 14.59
CA GLU A 47 -13.29 3.62 15.46
C GLU A 47 -11.97 4.02 14.80
N PHE A 48 -11.32 3.07 14.11
CA PHE A 48 -10.11 3.34 13.34
C PHE A 48 -10.35 4.35 12.20
N LEU A 49 -11.39 4.17 11.39
CA LEU A 49 -11.70 5.08 10.28
C LEU A 49 -12.09 6.48 10.75
N LEU A 50 -12.81 6.59 11.88
CA LEU A 50 -13.23 7.88 12.43
C LEU A 50 -12.06 8.74 12.92
N LYS A 51 -10.87 8.18 13.18
CA LYS A 51 -9.65 8.96 13.45
C LYS A 51 -9.28 9.90 12.31
N PHE A 52 -9.74 9.62 11.09
CA PHE A 52 -9.46 10.43 9.90
C PHE A 52 -10.57 11.44 9.60
N SER A 53 -11.59 11.54 10.46
CA SER A 53 -12.72 12.47 10.24
C SER A 53 -12.34 13.94 10.39
N GLU A 54 -11.28 14.21 11.15
CA GLU A 54 -10.75 15.57 11.37
C GLU A 54 -9.52 15.86 10.52
N ILE A 55 -9.05 14.88 9.72
CA ILE A 55 -7.87 15.04 8.89
C ILE A 55 -8.29 15.52 7.50
N PRO A 56 -7.86 16.71 7.06
CA PRO A 56 -8.10 17.17 5.71
C PRO A 56 -7.40 16.25 4.70
N PHE A 57 -8.11 15.84 3.64
CA PHE A 57 -7.56 14.95 2.63
C PHE A 57 -6.33 15.55 1.93
N GLY A 58 -6.36 16.85 1.63
CA GLY A 58 -5.22 17.58 1.10
C GLY A 58 -3.98 17.64 2.01
N GLY A 59 -4.10 17.26 3.28
CA GLY A 59 -2.99 17.22 4.23
C GLY A 59 -1.91 16.18 3.88
N PHE A 60 -2.29 15.12 3.17
CA PHE A 60 -1.37 14.04 2.78
C PHE A 60 -0.52 14.33 1.54
N PHE A 61 -0.69 15.49 0.91
CA PHE A 61 -0.07 15.80 -0.38
C PHE A 61 0.84 17.02 -0.28
N LYS A 62 1.96 16.97 -0.99
CA LYS A 62 2.85 18.12 -1.16
C LYS A 62 2.15 19.24 -1.92
N ASP A 63 2.45 20.48 -1.57
CA ASP A 63 1.90 21.66 -2.26
C ASP A 63 2.26 21.68 -3.74
N THR A 64 3.47 21.23 -4.09
CA THR A 64 3.92 21.08 -5.48
C THR A 64 3.00 20.19 -6.29
N HIS A 65 2.52 19.09 -5.72
CA HIS A 65 1.58 18.19 -6.37
C HIS A 65 0.19 18.82 -6.43
N LYS A 66 -0.31 19.39 -5.33
CA LYS A 66 -1.64 20.02 -5.29
C LYS A 66 -1.81 21.12 -6.35
N ASN A 67 -0.77 21.93 -6.55
CA ASN A 67 -0.77 23.03 -7.52
C ASN A 67 -0.81 22.57 -8.99
N GLN A 68 -0.55 21.29 -9.27
CA GLN A 68 -0.64 20.72 -10.63
C GLN A 68 -2.09 20.32 -11.00
N PHE A 69 -3.00 20.27 -10.03
CA PHE A 69 -4.40 19.89 -10.29
C PHE A 69 -5.26 21.10 -10.64
N TYR A 70 -6.05 20.96 -11.70
CA TYR A 70 -7.01 21.98 -12.12
C TYR A 70 -8.22 22.10 -11.19
N ASN A 71 -8.59 21.03 -10.47
CA ASN A 71 -9.72 21.03 -9.57
C ASN A 71 -9.25 21.17 -8.11
N GLN A 72 -9.19 22.40 -7.62
CA GLN A 72 -8.82 22.68 -6.22
C GLN A 72 -9.77 21.99 -5.22
N ASN A 73 -11.02 21.71 -5.60
CA ASN A 73 -11.96 21.01 -4.71
C ASN A 73 -11.56 19.56 -4.44
N TYR A 74 -10.67 18.97 -5.24
CA TYR A 74 -10.19 17.60 -5.01
C TYR A 74 -9.52 17.44 -3.65
N PHE A 75 -8.74 18.43 -3.22
CA PHE A 75 -8.04 18.38 -1.94
C PHE A 75 -8.85 18.96 -0.78
N ASN A 76 -10.03 19.53 -1.08
CA ASN A 76 -10.86 20.22 -0.13
C ASN A 76 -11.85 19.24 0.52
N GLY A 77 -11.73 19.08 1.83
CA GLY A 77 -12.60 18.21 2.62
C GLY A 77 -11.81 17.25 3.50
N ASN A 78 -12.53 16.46 4.29
CA ASN A 78 -11.93 15.50 5.21
C ASN A 78 -11.85 14.12 4.56
N CYS A 79 -10.97 13.26 5.05
CA CYS A 79 -10.88 11.90 4.54
C CYS A 79 -12.14 11.08 4.78
N VAL A 80 -12.77 11.29 5.94
CA VAL A 80 -13.95 10.57 6.39
C VAL A 80 -14.97 11.57 6.91
N ILE A 81 -16.25 11.39 6.55
CA ILE A 81 -17.35 12.18 7.10
C ILE A 81 -18.37 11.18 7.65
N ASN A 82 -18.68 11.30 8.93
CA ASN A 82 -19.68 10.48 9.60
C ASN A 82 -20.99 11.25 9.71
N GLU A 83 -22.06 10.68 9.16
CA GLU A 83 -23.42 11.21 9.23
C GLU A 83 -24.35 10.18 9.90
N GLU A 84 -25.57 10.59 10.22
CA GLU A 84 -26.51 9.77 11.01
C GLU A 84 -26.71 8.34 10.46
N ASN A 85 -26.77 8.19 9.13
CA ASN A 85 -27.05 6.91 8.46
C ASN A 85 -25.98 6.51 7.44
N THR A 86 -24.97 7.34 7.24
CA THR A 86 -23.98 7.12 6.19
C THR A 86 -22.58 7.46 6.67
N ILE A 87 -21.60 6.79 6.06
CA ILE A 87 -20.19 7.12 6.17
C ILE A 87 -19.71 7.47 4.77
N LYS A 88 -19.14 8.66 4.63
CA LYS A 88 -18.54 9.14 3.39
C LYS A 88 -17.03 9.00 3.50
N ILE A 89 -16.43 8.31 2.54
CA ILE A 89 -14.98 8.12 2.47
C ILE A 89 -14.51 8.80 1.19
N HIS A 90 -13.50 9.67 1.28
CA HIS A 90 -12.92 10.28 0.09
C HIS A 90 -12.47 9.18 -0.88
N TYR A 91 -12.79 9.29 -2.17
CA TYR A 91 -12.72 8.14 -3.08
C TYR A 91 -11.29 7.57 -3.22
N ASP A 92 -10.27 8.42 -3.06
CA ASP A 92 -8.85 8.04 -3.07
C ASP A 92 -8.24 7.80 -1.68
N PHE A 93 -9.05 7.78 -0.61
CA PHE A 93 -8.52 7.59 0.75
C PHE A 93 -7.86 6.21 0.94
N SER A 94 -8.33 5.18 0.24
CA SER A 94 -7.64 3.88 0.24
C SER A 94 -6.19 4.01 -0.24
N LEU A 95 -5.91 4.86 -1.22
CA LEU A 95 -4.57 5.08 -1.74
C LEU A 95 -3.66 5.75 -0.70
N ILE A 96 -4.21 6.67 0.09
CA ILE A 96 -3.49 7.28 1.24
C ILE A 96 -3.06 6.20 2.23
N LEU A 97 -3.97 5.29 2.61
CA LEU A 97 -3.66 4.19 3.53
C LEU A 97 -2.55 3.28 2.98
N PHE A 98 -2.59 2.99 1.68
CA PHE A 98 -1.53 2.23 1.01
C PHE A 98 -0.19 2.93 1.09
N PHE A 99 -0.11 4.19 0.64
CA PHE A 99 1.16 4.92 0.65
C PHE A 99 1.66 5.20 2.06
N TYR A 100 0.78 5.33 3.06
CA TYR A 100 1.21 5.40 4.46
C TYR A 100 1.93 4.11 4.91
N LEU A 101 1.40 2.93 4.54
CA LEU A 101 2.07 1.64 4.82
C LEU A 101 3.44 1.56 4.15
N VAL A 102 3.52 1.95 2.87
CA VAL A 102 4.77 1.95 2.12
C VAL A 102 5.77 2.94 2.72
N ASN A 103 5.33 4.15 3.08
CA ASN A 103 6.18 5.16 3.70
C ASN A 103 6.80 4.66 5.01
N SER A 104 5.99 3.97 5.81
CA SER A 104 6.43 3.41 7.10
C SER A 104 7.39 2.22 6.98
N LEU A 105 7.55 1.66 5.77
CA LEU A 105 8.47 0.56 5.43
C LEU A 105 9.46 0.99 4.35
N LYS A 106 9.62 2.30 4.11
CA LYS A 106 10.38 2.83 2.98
C LYS A 106 11.83 2.35 2.99
N ASP A 107 12.48 2.40 4.14
CA ASP A 107 13.88 2.00 4.28
C ASP A 107 14.07 0.48 4.08
N ASP A 108 13.13 -0.32 4.59
CA ASP A 108 13.15 -1.78 4.40
C ASP A 108 12.86 -2.15 2.93
N LEU A 109 12.00 -1.40 2.23
CA LEU A 109 11.74 -1.56 0.79
C LEU A 109 12.94 -1.17 -0.06
N ASN A 110 13.67 -0.11 0.31
CA ASN A 110 14.94 0.23 -0.33
C ASN A 110 15.97 -0.87 -0.12
N THR A 111 16.10 -1.37 1.12
CA THR A 111 16.98 -2.49 1.44
C THR A 111 16.62 -3.74 0.64
N PHE A 112 15.32 -4.03 0.49
CA PHE A 112 14.84 -5.14 -0.34
C PHE A 112 15.27 -4.98 -1.81
N LEU A 113 15.13 -3.79 -2.39
CA LEU A 113 15.60 -3.50 -3.75
C LEU A 113 17.12 -3.65 -3.88
N GLU A 114 17.88 -3.13 -2.91
CA GLU A 114 19.35 -3.26 -2.89
C GLU A 114 19.79 -4.72 -2.84
N ILE A 115 19.12 -5.55 -2.03
CA ILE A 115 19.41 -6.98 -1.95
C ILE A 115 19.16 -7.66 -3.30
N LEU A 116 18.02 -7.38 -3.96
CA LEU A 116 17.70 -7.95 -5.29
C LEU A 116 18.78 -7.63 -6.34
N GLU A 117 19.49 -6.52 -6.18
CA GLU A 117 20.54 -6.06 -7.09
C GLU A 117 21.95 -6.44 -6.64
N SER A 118 22.10 -6.92 -5.40
CA SER A 118 23.39 -7.26 -4.82
C SER A 118 24.07 -8.45 -5.50
N GLU A 119 25.39 -8.40 -5.60
CA GLU A 119 26.20 -9.51 -6.11
C GLU A 119 26.14 -10.75 -5.21
N GLU A 120 26.00 -10.55 -3.88
CA GLU A 120 25.81 -11.65 -2.93
C GLU A 120 24.55 -12.46 -3.27
N PHE A 121 23.42 -11.80 -3.44
CA PHE A 121 22.15 -12.45 -3.76
C PHE A 121 22.23 -13.17 -5.12
N LYS A 122 22.76 -12.48 -6.13
CA LYS A 122 22.97 -13.04 -7.48
C LYS A 122 23.80 -14.31 -7.45
N GLN A 123 24.92 -14.31 -6.72
CA GLN A 123 25.80 -15.46 -6.63
C GLN A 123 25.16 -16.61 -5.84
N THR A 124 24.46 -16.29 -4.76
CA THR A 124 23.77 -17.28 -3.90
C THR A 124 22.69 -18.05 -4.66
N PHE A 125 22.01 -17.38 -5.60
CA PHE A 125 20.87 -17.94 -6.33
C PHE A 125 21.05 -18.01 -7.85
N ASN A 126 22.28 -17.95 -8.37
CA ASN A 126 22.58 -17.81 -9.81
C ASN A 126 21.90 -18.85 -10.73
N VAL A 127 21.66 -20.08 -10.25
CA VAL A 127 20.97 -21.15 -10.99
C VAL A 127 19.44 -21.11 -10.85
N TYR A 128 18.92 -20.34 -9.90
CA TYR A 128 17.49 -20.27 -9.58
C TYR A 128 16.82 -19.02 -10.12
N ILE A 129 17.58 -17.97 -10.41
CA ILE A 129 17.04 -16.66 -10.79
C ILE A 129 17.44 -16.27 -12.21
N LYS A 130 16.58 -15.48 -12.85
CA LYS A 130 16.92 -14.64 -13.99
C LYS A 130 16.69 -13.20 -13.56
N ILE A 131 17.68 -12.35 -13.77
CA ILE A 131 17.57 -10.92 -13.46
C ILE A 131 17.65 -10.15 -14.76
N ASP A 132 16.68 -9.27 -14.99
CA ASP A 132 16.78 -8.20 -15.97
C ASP A 132 16.86 -6.84 -15.25
N GLU A 133 16.94 -5.74 -15.99
CA GLU A 133 17.03 -4.38 -15.43
C GLU A 133 15.86 -4.04 -14.47
N ASN A 134 14.68 -4.57 -14.77
CA ASN A 134 13.39 -4.14 -14.25
C ASN A 134 12.68 -5.19 -13.41
N SER A 135 13.13 -6.44 -13.48
CA SER A 135 12.47 -7.59 -12.89
C SER A 135 13.46 -8.65 -12.41
N LEU A 136 12.97 -9.50 -11.52
CA LEU A 136 13.63 -10.71 -11.08
C LEU A 136 12.64 -11.87 -11.20
N SER A 137 13.05 -12.92 -11.90
CA SER A 137 12.25 -14.11 -12.15
C SER A 137 12.88 -15.34 -11.51
N TYR A 138 12.08 -16.22 -10.89
CA TYR A 138 12.55 -17.52 -10.40
C TYR A 138 11.44 -18.56 -10.38
N HIS A 139 11.79 -19.84 -10.51
CA HIS A 139 10.79 -20.91 -10.45
C HIS A 139 10.20 -21.04 -9.04
N THR A 140 8.88 -21.23 -8.93
CA THR A 140 8.14 -21.35 -7.65
C THR A 140 8.75 -22.35 -6.65
N ALA A 141 9.40 -23.41 -7.13
CA ALA A 141 10.13 -24.36 -6.29
C ALA A 141 11.27 -23.74 -5.43
N ALA A 142 11.80 -22.58 -5.83
CA ALA A 142 12.84 -21.85 -5.09
C ALA A 142 12.26 -20.83 -4.08
N ASN A 143 10.94 -20.65 -4.05
CA ASN A 143 10.28 -19.56 -3.32
C ASN A 143 10.62 -19.54 -1.83
N GLU A 144 10.46 -20.68 -1.15
CA GLU A 144 10.73 -20.77 0.29
C GLU A 144 12.17 -20.37 0.62
N LYS A 145 13.15 -20.89 -0.14
CA LYS A 145 14.57 -20.61 0.07
C LYS A 145 14.90 -19.12 -0.16
N ILE A 146 14.32 -18.51 -1.18
CA ILE A 146 14.54 -17.09 -1.51
C ILE A 146 13.92 -16.19 -0.42
N TRP A 147 12.70 -16.48 0.02
CA TRP A 147 12.04 -15.67 1.05
C TRP A 147 12.65 -15.85 2.45
N GLU A 148 13.15 -17.04 2.80
CA GLU A 148 13.92 -17.22 4.03
C GLU A 148 15.26 -16.44 3.99
N TYR A 149 15.87 -16.30 2.81
CA TYR A 149 17.04 -15.43 2.66
C TYR A 149 16.68 -13.96 2.94
N PHE A 150 15.60 -13.43 2.36
CA PHE A 150 15.17 -12.05 2.66
C PHE A 150 14.84 -11.85 4.14
N LYS A 151 14.17 -12.83 4.75
CA LYS A 151 13.83 -12.83 6.19
C LYS A 151 15.06 -12.81 7.09
N SER A 152 16.17 -13.38 6.66
CA SER A 152 17.45 -13.30 7.39
C SER A 152 18.11 -11.92 7.34
N LYS A 153 17.65 -11.02 6.46
CA LYS A 153 18.24 -9.70 6.20
C LYS A 153 17.31 -8.54 6.56
N ILE A 154 15.99 -8.76 6.53
CA ILE A 154 14.97 -7.74 6.76
C ILE A 154 13.95 -8.27 7.77
N ASP A 155 13.96 -7.72 8.98
CA ASP A 155 13.08 -8.15 10.08
C ASP A 155 11.59 -7.99 9.74
N THR A 156 11.26 -6.97 8.94
CA THR A 156 9.88 -6.62 8.54
C THR A 156 9.45 -7.28 7.22
N ILE A 157 10.22 -8.24 6.69
CA ILE A 157 9.96 -8.82 5.36
C ILE A 157 8.53 -9.37 5.22
N GLY A 158 7.92 -9.85 6.31
CA GLY A 158 6.55 -10.35 6.30
C GLY A 158 5.54 -9.26 5.93
N TYR A 159 5.78 -8.00 6.35
CA TYR A 159 4.95 -6.86 5.99
C TYR A 159 5.21 -6.42 4.54
N ILE A 160 6.46 -6.41 4.10
CA ILE A 160 6.80 -6.16 2.69
C ILE A 160 6.11 -7.18 1.80
N ASN A 161 6.26 -8.47 2.09
CA ASN A 161 5.63 -9.56 1.36
C ASN A 161 4.10 -9.37 1.29
N HIS A 162 3.47 -9.02 2.42
CA HIS A 162 2.04 -8.73 2.43
C HIS A 162 1.67 -7.55 1.52
N ILE A 163 2.44 -6.46 1.53
CA ILE A 163 2.20 -5.32 0.64
C ILE A 163 2.37 -5.73 -0.83
N ILE A 164 3.50 -6.36 -1.17
CA ILE A 164 3.87 -6.55 -2.58
C ILE A 164 3.23 -7.77 -3.24
N CYS A 165 2.77 -8.76 -2.47
CA CYS A 165 2.15 -9.98 -2.98
C CYS A 165 0.64 -10.06 -2.74
N VAL A 166 0.13 -9.49 -1.64
CA VAL A 166 -1.28 -9.63 -1.25
C VAL A 166 -2.07 -8.37 -1.57
N ILE A 167 -1.52 -7.21 -1.25
CA ILE A 167 -2.18 -5.91 -1.42
C ILE A 167 -2.08 -5.44 -2.89
N THR A 168 -0.96 -5.71 -3.56
CA THR A 168 -0.73 -5.36 -4.97
C THR A 168 -0.40 -6.57 -5.84
N THR A 169 -1.14 -6.80 -6.92
CA THR A 169 -0.90 -7.92 -7.85
C THR A 169 0.16 -7.63 -8.92
N ASP A 170 0.56 -6.37 -9.09
CA ASP A 170 1.42 -5.95 -10.21
C ASP A 170 2.92 -5.94 -9.85
N ILE A 171 3.24 -6.15 -8.57
CA ILE A 171 4.63 -6.18 -8.08
C ILE A 171 5.16 -7.59 -8.09
N VAL A 172 4.44 -8.53 -7.48
CA VAL A 172 4.79 -9.95 -7.49
C VAL A 172 3.64 -10.75 -8.06
N TYR A 173 3.92 -11.53 -9.11
CA TYR A 173 2.94 -12.42 -9.71
C TYR A 173 3.56 -13.75 -10.12
N ILE A 174 2.71 -14.77 -10.27
CA ILE A 174 3.11 -16.07 -10.80
C ILE A 174 2.64 -16.17 -12.24
N ASN A 175 3.57 -16.39 -13.17
CA ASN A 175 3.25 -16.56 -14.58
C ASN A 175 2.76 -17.98 -14.89
N ILE A 176 2.31 -18.21 -16.13
CA ILE A 176 1.77 -19.51 -16.57
C ILE A 176 2.80 -20.65 -16.51
N ASP A 177 4.10 -20.32 -16.53
CA ASP A 177 5.21 -21.27 -16.50
C ASP A 177 5.70 -21.56 -15.08
N SER A 178 4.90 -21.18 -14.06
CA SER A 178 5.24 -21.36 -12.64
C SER A 178 6.52 -20.63 -12.19
N TYR A 179 6.80 -19.49 -12.81
CA TYR A 179 7.79 -18.54 -12.33
C TYR A 179 7.13 -17.43 -11.52
N VAL A 180 7.76 -17.08 -10.41
CA VAL A 180 7.50 -15.86 -9.66
C VAL A 180 8.29 -14.74 -10.33
N GLU A 181 7.60 -13.64 -10.64
CA GLU A 181 8.17 -12.41 -11.19
C GLU A 181 8.06 -11.31 -10.13
N ILE A 182 9.17 -10.65 -9.81
CA ILE A 182 9.24 -9.48 -8.93
C ILE A 182 9.60 -8.26 -9.79
N ASN A 183 8.67 -7.33 -9.96
CA ASN A 183 8.84 -6.12 -10.78
C ASN A 183 9.47 -4.99 -9.94
N LYS A 184 10.79 -4.84 -10.05
CA LYS A 184 11.58 -3.78 -9.39
C LYS A 184 11.13 -2.39 -9.80
N ASN A 185 10.74 -2.19 -11.07
CA ASN A 185 10.31 -0.88 -11.55
C ASN A 185 9.03 -0.37 -10.89
N VAL A 186 8.09 -1.27 -10.59
CA VAL A 186 6.87 -0.86 -9.88
C VAL A 186 7.21 -0.42 -8.45
N ILE A 187 8.09 -1.13 -7.75
CA ILE A 187 8.56 -0.75 -6.41
C ILE A 187 9.25 0.63 -6.45
N ARG A 188 10.18 0.83 -7.40
CA ARG A 188 10.86 2.12 -7.59
C ARG A 188 9.88 3.26 -7.91
N SER A 189 8.87 3.00 -8.74
CA SER A 189 7.82 3.97 -9.07
C SER A 189 6.98 4.35 -7.86
N ILE A 190 6.62 3.38 -7.02
CA ILE A 190 5.90 3.61 -5.76
C ILE A 190 6.74 4.48 -4.81
N LEU A 191 8.03 4.16 -4.64
CA LEU A 191 8.94 4.93 -3.79
C LEU A 191 9.14 6.36 -4.32
N LYS A 192 9.25 6.52 -5.64
CA LYS A 192 9.30 7.83 -6.27
C LYS A 192 8.02 8.63 -6.04
N GLN A 193 6.85 8.01 -6.15
CA GLN A 193 5.57 8.68 -5.87
C GLN A 193 5.47 9.13 -4.42
N LEU A 194 5.95 8.33 -3.45
CA LEU A 194 6.06 8.78 -2.06
C LEU A 194 6.83 10.10 -1.96
N ASP A 195 7.96 10.20 -2.66
CA ASP A 195 8.82 11.37 -2.60
C ASP A 195 8.30 12.57 -3.41
N ASP A 196 7.59 12.35 -4.50
CA ASP A 196 7.14 13.43 -5.38
C ASP A 196 5.76 13.98 -4.97
N VAL A 197 4.89 13.11 -4.45
CA VAL A 197 3.45 13.38 -4.28
C VAL A 197 3.05 13.59 -2.83
N TYR A 198 3.49 12.69 -1.95
CA TYR A 198 2.92 12.58 -0.61
C TYR A 198 3.74 13.33 0.43
N ASN A 199 3.05 13.84 1.45
CA ASN A 199 3.65 14.38 2.65
C ASN A 199 3.04 13.68 3.87
N PHE A 200 3.80 12.75 4.44
CA PHE A 200 3.41 12.06 5.68
C PHE A 200 4.12 12.63 6.91
N ASP A 201 4.90 13.71 6.75
CA ASP A 201 5.59 14.34 7.87
C ASP A 201 4.57 14.88 8.88
N GLY A 202 4.69 14.44 10.13
CA GLY A 202 3.78 14.83 11.22
C GLY A 202 2.46 14.05 11.28
N PHE A 203 2.23 13.09 10.38
CA PHE A 203 1.09 12.15 10.50
C PHE A 203 1.54 10.87 11.19
N GLU A 204 1.06 10.66 12.41
CA GLU A 204 1.29 9.43 13.16
C GLU A 204 -0.05 8.76 13.49
N ILE A 205 -0.36 7.67 12.79
CA ILE A 205 -1.51 6.81 13.12
C ILE A 205 -1.15 6.00 14.36
N LYS A 206 -1.77 6.31 15.49
CA LYS A 206 -1.67 5.61 16.77
C LYS A 206 -2.85 4.69 17.01
#